data_AF-A0A9P7WPF8-F1
#
_entry.id   AF-A0A9P7WPF8-F1
#
_cell.length_a   1.000
_cell.length_b   1.000
_cell.length_c   1.000
_cell.angle_alpha   90.00
_cell.angle_beta   90.00
_cell.angle_gamma   90.00
#
_symmetry.space_group_name_H-M   'P 1'
#
loop_
_entity.id
_entity.type
_entity.pdbx_description
1 polymer ?
#
loop_
_entity_poly.entity_id
_entity_poly.type
_entity_poly.pdbx_seq_one_letter_code
_entity_poly.pdbx_strand_id
1 'polypeptide(L)'
;MTAIASGSNRLRSPSPAIFASIQHGNDKDLDSRVYASSMATTWEELAQTIPTAYRPVAATLLKRLHDLAVKVSNVEGTVNSLIMARDHEGTLPPQVQGLHEPRWAVSKEFSPHAADAQANMHTTWLAARSAALAEGIALKEAELAWLEKQLTTEEYWPECHAQLRGVFDGLVKRYRIPEEAGTDADSGKVKFVYKTPTSLGGEYAKAKDMVAMCSTRVIEIEKSKSLAIKLKEARKEKAKQAADVAMAGDSDDDMDDGDEPTVASLAKKLSELKKEFKVLG
;
A
#
# COMPACT_ATOMS: atom_id res chain seq x y z
N MET A 1 -18.16 27.13 -0.32
CA MET A 1 -18.39 25.99 0.58
C MET A 1 -18.79 24.81 -0.28
N THR A 2 -17.84 23.96 -0.65
CA THR A 2 -18.03 22.87 -1.61
C THR A 2 -18.20 21.57 -0.83
N ALA A 3 -19.33 20.90 -1.01
CA ALA A 3 -19.66 19.67 -0.34
C ALA A 3 -18.74 18.52 -0.79
N ILE A 4 -18.02 17.93 0.16
CA ILE A 4 -17.27 16.68 -0.04
C ILE A 4 -18.30 15.56 -0.06
N ALA A 5 -18.49 14.93 -1.21
CA ALA A 5 -19.31 13.73 -1.35
C ALA A 5 -18.68 12.61 -0.50
N SER A 6 -19.31 12.31 0.63
CA SER A 6 -19.00 11.16 1.48
C SER A 6 -19.27 9.88 0.70
N GLY A 7 -18.22 9.31 0.11
CA GLY A 7 -18.25 7.99 -0.51
C GLY A 7 -18.77 6.96 0.50
N SER A 8 -19.95 6.40 0.20
CA SER A 8 -20.60 5.39 1.01
C SER A 8 -19.72 4.14 1.03
N ASN A 9 -18.99 3.93 2.14
CA ASN A 9 -18.32 2.67 2.46
C ASN A 9 -19.40 1.63 2.75
N ARG A 10 -20.05 1.12 1.70
CA ARG A 10 -20.92 -0.05 1.81
C ARG A 10 -20.01 -1.22 2.18
N LEU A 11 -20.15 -1.71 3.41
CA LEU A 11 -19.64 -3.00 3.86
C LEU A 11 -19.99 -4.03 2.77
N ARG A 12 -19.02 -4.38 1.93
CA ARG A 12 -19.20 -5.47 0.97
C ARG A 12 -19.23 -6.75 1.79
N SER A 13 -20.34 -7.48 1.71
CA SER A 13 -20.39 -8.84 2.24
C SER A 13 -19.28 -9.67 1.57
N PRO A 14 -18.53 -10.49 2.32
CA PRO A 14 -17.52 -11.35 1.73
C PRO A 14 -18.11 -12.21 0.61
N SER A 15 -17.31 -12.48 -0.43
CA SER A 15 -17.73 -13.36 -1.53
C SER A 15 -18.26 -14.70 -1.00
N PRO A 16 -19.33 -15.28 -1.60
CA PRO A 16 -19.86 -16.58 -1.17
C PRO A 16 -18.82 -17.69 -1.07
N ALA A 17 -17.77 -17.66 -1.90
CA ALA A 17 -16.65 -18.62 -1.86
C ALA A 17 -15.79 -18.47 -0.59
N ILE A 18 -15.59 -17.24 -0.13
CA ILE A 18 -14.88 -16.92 1.12
C ILE A 18 -15.76 -17.27 2.32
N PHE A 19 -17.05 -16.97 2.25
CA PHE A 19 -17.99 -17.32 3.31
C PHE A 19 -18.11 -18.85 3.48
N ALA A 20 -18.20 -19.60 2.38
CA ALA A 20 -18.25 -21.06 2.40
C ALA A 20 -16.97 -21.68 2.98
N SER A 21 -15.79 -21.17 2.62
CA SER A 21 -14.53 -21.66 3.19
C SER A 21 -14.36 -21.31 4.67
N ILE A 22 -14.81 -20.13 5.11
CA ILE A 22 -14.81 -19.74 6.53
C ILE A 22 -15.85 -20.52 7.34
N GLN A 23 -17.02 -20.82 6.77
CA GLN A 23 -18.13 -21.50 7.46
C GLN A 23 -17.98 -23.03 7.50
N HIS A 24 -17.33 -23.63 6.50
CA HIS A 24 -17.06 -25.08 6.45
C HIS A 24 -15.67 -25.47 6.96
N GLY A 25 -14.77 -24.50 7.14
CA GLY A 25 -13.50 -24.69 7.82
C GLY A 25 -13.72 -24.94 9.31
N ASN A 26 -13.78 -26.22 9.71
CA ASN A 26 -13.66 -26.60 11.12
C ASN A 26 -12.44 -25.90 11.75
N ASP A 27 -12.47 -25.57 13.04
CA ASP A 27 -11.35 -24.94 13.80
C ASP A 27 -9.99 -25.68 13.70
N LYS A 28 -9.99 -26.87 13.10
CA LYS A 28 -8.82 -27.72 12.83
C LYS A 28 -8.16 -27.49 11.48
N ASP A 29 -8.79 -26.79 10.54
CA ASP A 29 -8.31 -26.73 9.15
C ASP A 29 -7.68 -25.36 8.84
N LEU A 30 -6.43 -25.17 9.30
CA LEU A 30 -5.61 -24.00 8.96
C LEU A 30 -5.52 -23.83 7.43
N ASP A 31 -5.44 -24.92 6.68
CA ASP A 31 -5.33 -24.90 5.22
C ASP A 31 -6.54 -24.26 4.54
N SER A 32 -7.75 -24.50 5.04
CA SER A 32 -8.97 -23.85 4.54
C SER A 32 -8.96 -22.33 4.72
N ARG A 33 -8.42 -21.85 5.85
CA ARG A 33 -8.33 -20.41 6.16
C ARG A 33 -7.17 -19.75 5.43
N VAL A 34 -6.06 -20.45 5.26
CA VAL A 34 -4.95 -20.01 4.41
C VAL A 34 -5.44 -19.88 2.96
N TYR A 35 -6.19 -20.86 2.45
CA TYR A 35 -6.82 -20.78 1.14
C TYR A 35 -7.78 -19.58 1.03
N ALA A 36 -8.65 -19.37 2.02
CA ALA A 36 -9.54 -18.21 2.06
C ALA A 36 -8.76 -16.88 2.06
N SER A 37 -7.64 -16.79 2.79
CA SER A 37 -6.80 -15.59 2.80
C SER A 37 -6.11 -15.34 1.45
N SER A 38 -5.76 -16.39 0.71
CA SER A 38 -5.17 -16.28 -0.63
C SER A 38 -6.14 -15.69 -1.66
N MET A 39 -7.43 -16.02 -1.52
CA MET A 39 -8.53 -15.56 -2.40
C MET A 39 -9.07 -14.18 -2.02
N ALA A 40 -8.73 -13.68 -0.83
CA ALA A 40 -9.18 -12.37 -0.37
C ALA A 40 -8.63 -11.25 -1.26
N THR A 41 -9.51 -10.30 -1.58
CA THR A 41 -9.22 -9.14 -2.44
C THR A 41 -9.25 -7.82 -1.66
N THR A 42 -9.77 -7.84 -0.44
CA THR A 42 -9.81 -6.70 0.48
C THR A 42 -9.24 -7.08 1.85
N TRP A 43 -8.79 -6.07 2.60
CA TRP A 43 -8.31 -6.26 3.97
C TRP A 43 -9.44 -6.74 4.91
N GLU A 44 -10.69 -6.38 4.62
CA GLU A 44 -11.87 -6.78 5.40
C GLU A 44 -12.10 -8.29 5.31
N GLU A 45 -11.98 -8.85 4.10
CA GLU A 45 -12.08 -10.30 3.85
C GLU A 45 -10.98 -11.05 4.61
N LEU A 46 -9.75 -10.52 4.62
CA LEU A 46 -8.65 -11.07 5.40
C LEU A 46 -8.96 -11.07 6.90
N ALA A 47 -9.51 -9.97 7.44
CA ALA A 47 -9.87 -9.89 8.85
C ALA A 47 -10.93 -10.93 9.26
N GLN A 48 -11.82 -11.35 8.36
CA GLN A 48 -12.82 -12.38 8.66
C GLN A 48 -12.20 -13.78 8.86
N THR A 49 -11.03 -14.03 8.28
CA THR A 49 -10.34 -15.32 8.46
C THR A 49 -9.79 -15.50 9.88
N ILE A 50 -9.60 -14.41 10.62
CA ILE A 50 -9.00 -14.39 11.96
C ILE A 50 -10.02 -14.89 13.00
N PRO A 51 -9.57 -15.62 14.05
CA PRO A 51 -10.45 -16.04 15.15
C PRO A 51 -11.25 -14.89 15.75
N THR A 52 -12.52 -15.14 16.03
CA THR A 52 -13.51 -14.10 16.38
C THR A 52 -13.11 -13.25 17.58
N ALA A 53 -12.45 -13.84 18.58
CA ALA A 53 -11.99 -13.12 19.77
C ALA A 53 -10.93 -12.04 19.47
N TYR A 54 -10.10 -12.26 18.45
CA TYR A 54 -9.00 -11.37 18.06
C TYR A 54 -9.37 -10.45 16.90
N ARG A 55 -10.44 -10.77 16.15
CA ARG A 55 -10.88 -10.05 14.95
C ARG A 55 -11.03 -8.53 15.13
N PRO A 56 -11.63 -7.98 16.20
CA PRO A 56 -11.79 -6.52 16.33
C PRO A 56 -10.45 -5.77 16.37
N VAL A 57 -9.49 -6.32 17.10
CA VAL A 57 -8.14 -5.75 17.21
C VAL A 57 -7.39 -5.94 15.89
N ALA A 58 -7.43 -7.15 15.33
CA ALA A 58 -6.77 -7.44 14.07
C ALA A 58 -7.31 -6.61 12.89
N ALA A 59 -8.63 -6.40 12.81
CA ALA A 59 -9.23 -5.57 11.77
C ALA A 59 -8.70 -4.12 11.82
N THR A 60 -8.52 -3.57 13.02
CA THR A 60 -7.96 -2.22 13.20
C THR A 60 -6.50 -2.16 12.73
N LEU A 61 -5.70 -3.18 13.07
CA LEU A 61 -4.30 -3.29 12.66
C LEU A 61 -4.15 -3.44 11.14
N LEU A 62 -4.93 -4.35 10.54
CA LEU A 62 -4.92 -4.59 9.10
C LEU A 62 -5.39 -3.37 8.31
N LYS A 63 -6.40 -2.64 8.82
CA LYS A 63 -6.84 -1.38 8.22
C LYS A 63 -5.73 -0.34 8.22
N ARG A 64 -5.01 -0.18 9.34
CA ARG A 64 -3.87 0.76 9.41
C ARG A 64 -2.79 0.43 8.38
N LEU A 65 -2.45 -0.85 8.23
CA LEU A 65 -1.50 -1.31 7.21
C LEU A 65 -1.99 -1.03 5.79
N HIS A 66 -3.27 -1.29 5.54
CA HIS A 66 -3.91 -0.98 4.26
C HIS A 66 -3.83 0.53 3.95
N ASP A 67 -4.22 1.39 4.90
CA ASP A 67 -4.18 2.84 4.73
C ASP A 67 -2.75 3.34 4.47
N LEU A 68 -1.74 2.72 5.10
CA LEU A 68 -0.34 3.05 4.90
C LEU A 68 0.14 2.62 3.50
N ALA A 69 -0.23 1.42 3.04
CA ALA A 69 0.09 0.93 1.70
C ALA A 69 -0.55 1.78 0.59
N VAL A 70 -1.77 2.28 0.81
CA VAL A 70 -2.42 3.24 -0.08
C VAL A 70 -1.64 4.55 -0.13
N LYS A 71 -1.17 5.07 1.01
CA LYS A 71 -0.33 6.28 1.04
C LYS A 71 0.97 6.11 0.27
N VAL A 72 1.66 4.97 0.43
CA VAL A 72 2.87 4.65 -0.34
C VAL A 72 2.59 4.74 -1.84
N SER A 73 1.52 4.11 -2.32
CA SER A 73 1.16 4.12 -3.74
C SER A 73 0.88 5.53 -4.27
N ASN A 74 0.23 6.38 -3.46
CA ASN A 74 -0.07 7.77 -3.83
C ASN A 74 1.19 8.65 -3.87
N VAL A 75 2.09 8.49 -2.89
CA VAL A 75 3.36 9.23 -2.86
C VAL A 75 4.26 8.78 -4.00
N GLU A 76 4.35 7.48 -4.28
CA GLU A 76 5.08 6.94 -5.44
C GLU A 76 4.56 7.52 -6.76
N GLY A 77 3.23 7.60 -6.93
CA GLY A 77 2.61 8.26 -8.08
C GLY A 77 2.99 9.74 -8.19
N THR A 78 3.05 10.45 -7.06
CA THR A 78 3.47 11.86 -7.01
C THR A 78 4.94 12.02 -7.40
N VAL A 79 5.83 11.19 -6.88
CA VAL A 79 7.26 11.18 -7.23
C VAL A 79 7.43 10.96 -8.73
N ASN A 80 6.79 9.94 -9.29
CA ASN A 80 6.86 9.65 -10.72
C ASN A 80 6.36 10.84 -11.58
N SER A 81 5.26 11.48 -11.17
CA SER A 81 4.75 12.66 -11.85
C SER A 81 5.71 13.85 -11.78
N LEU A 82 6.41 14.05 -10.67
CA LEU A 82 7.40 15.12 -10.51
C LEU A 82 8.66 14.85 -11.33
N ILE A 83 9.09 13.59 -11.42
CA ILE A 83 10.21 13.17 -12.27
C ILE A 83 9.87 13.40 -13.75
N MET A 84 8.68 12.99 -14.19
CA MET A 84 8.22 13.27 -15.55
C MET A 84 8.13 14.78 -15.84
N ALA A 85 7.66 15.57 -14.89
CA ALA A 85 7.62 17.03 -15.00
C ALA A 85 9.02 17.68 -15.09
N ARG A 86 10.04 17.06 -14.50
CA ARG A 86 11.44 17.50 -14.63
C ARG A 86 11.98 17.21 -16.03
N ASP A 87 11.63 16.05 -16.59
CA ASP A 87 12.20 15.55 -17.84
C ASP A 87 11.50 16.13 -19.08
N HIS A 88 10.27 16.64 -18.96
CA HIS A 88 9.56 17.35 -20.01
C HIS A 88 9.66 18.88 -19.85
N GLU A 89 10.32 19.56 -20.79
CA GLU A 89 10.37 21.02 -20.82
C GLU A 89 8.95 21.62 -20.89
N GLY A 90 8.57 22.38 -19.85
CA GLY A 90 7.34 23.19 -19.83
C GLY A 90 6.23 22.71 -18.88
N THR A 91 6.29 21.49 -18.34
CA THR A 91 5.28 20.96 -17.41
C THR A 91 5.74 21.02 -15.96
N LEU A 92 6.14 22.21 -15.50
CA LEU A 92 6.54 22.38 -14.10
C LEU A 92 5.34 22.21 -13.15
N PRO A 93 5.52 21.62 -11.95
CA PRO A 93 4.43 21.49 -10.99
C PRO A 93 3.96 22.86 -10.50
N PRO A 94 2.69 23.01 -10.06
CA PRO A 94 2.14 24.30 -9.62
C PRO A 94 2.99 25.03 -8.59
N GLN A 95 3.63 24.28 -7.69
CA GLN A 95 4.50 24.79 -6.63
C GLN A 95 5.73 25.52 -7.19
N VAL A 96 6.27 25.07 -8.33
CA VAL A 96 7.44 25.66 -9.00
C VAL A 96 7.01 26.64 -10.11
N GLN A 97 5.79 26.50 -10.65
CA GLN A 97 5.20 27.48 -11.56
C GLN A 97 4.93 28.83 -10.89
N GLY A 98 4.61 28.85 -9.59
CA GLY A 98 4.40 30.09 -8.84
C GLY A 98 5.66 30.93 -8.60
N LEU A 99 6.86 30.40 -8.86
CA LEU A 99 8.09 31.19 -8.78
C LEU A 99 8.19 32.15 -9.97
N HIS A 100 7.83 33.41 -9.73
CA HIS A 100 7.95 34.47 -10.73
C HIS A 100 9.39 34.95 -10.91
N GLU A 101 9.73 35.27 -12.15
CA GLU A 101 10.97 35.94 -12.49
C GLU A 101 11.01 37.33 -11.85
N PRO A 102 12.04 37.67 -11.06
CA PRO A 102 12.18 39.01 -10.52
C PRO A 102 12.47 40.01 -11.64
N ARG A 103 11.61 41.04 -11.77
CA ARG A 103 11.74 42.09 -12.77
C ARG A 103 12.07 43.43 -12.11
N TRP A 104 13.16 44.05 -12.55
CA TRP A 104 13.51 45.41 -12.14
C TRP A 104 13.19 46.41 -13.24
N ALA A 105 12.50 47.48 -12.87
CA ALA A 105 12.28 48.60 -13.78
C ALA A 105 13.61 49.35 -13.97
N VAL A 106 14.04 49.47 -15.22
CA VAL A 106 15.20 50.29 -15.63
C VAL A 106 14.71 51.44 -16.50
N SER A 107 15.44 52.55 -16.51
CA SER A 107 15.12 53.66 -17.42
C SER A 107 15.27 53.22 -18.88
N LYS A 108 14.46 53.80 -19.77
CA LYS A 108 14.46 53.45 -21.20
C LYS A 108 15.83 53.64 -21.84
N GLU A 109 16.55 54.69 -21.45
CA GLU A 109 17.90 55.02 -21.92
C GLU A 109 18.94 53.97 -21.49
N PHE A 110 18.73 53.35 -20.32
CA PHE A 110 19.65 52.35 -19.77
C PHE A 110 19.32 50.92 -20.20
N SER A 111 18.14 50.66 -20.77
CA SER A 111 17.70 49.33 -21.19
C SER A 111 18.70 48.58 -22.09
N PRO A 112 19.38 49.20 -23.08
CA PRO A 112 20.37 48.50 -23.89
C PRO A 112 21.59 48.03 -23.08
N HIS A 113 21.94 48.76 -22.03
CA HIS A 113 23.07 48.43 -21.14
C HIS A 113 22.69 47.42 -20.05
N ALA A 114 21.40 47.22 -19.78
CA ALA A 114 20.90 46.28 -18.79
C ALA A 114 20.65 44.86 -19.35
N ALA A 115 20.80 44.66 -20.67
CA ALA A 115 20.45 43.40 -21.34
C ALA A 115 21.18 42.18 -20.75
N ASP A 116 22.50 42.29 -20.54
CA ASP A 116 23.29 41.20 -19.95
C ASP A 116 22.89 40.90 -18.51
N ALA A 117 22.61 41.93 -17.73
CA ALA A 117 22.14 41.78 -16.36
C ALA A 117 20.76 41.10 -16.30
N GLN A 118 19.83 41.50 -17.18
CA GLN A 118 18.50 40.89 -17.30
C GLN A 118 18.59 39.43 -17.77
N ALA A 119 19.46 39.12 -18.74
CA ALA A 119 19.71 37.75 -19.18
C ALA A 119 20.30 36.90 -18.04
N ASN A 120 21.23 37.43 -17.25
CA ASN A 120 21.78 36.75 -16.10
C ASN A 120 20.74 36.54 -14.97
N MET A 121 19.81 37.49 -14.79
CA MET A 121 18.68 37.31 -13.88
C MET A 121 17.74 36.19 -14.34
N HIS A 122 17.49 36.10 -15.65
CA HIS A 122 16.68 35.04 -16.24
C HIS A 122 17.31 33.65 -16.02
N THR A 123 18.61 33.51 -16.30
CA THR A 123 19.33 32.23 -16.14
C THR A 123 19.39 31.80 -14.68
N THR A 124 19.66 32.74 -13.75
CA THR A 124 19.66 32.45 -12.31
C THR A 124 18.28 32.06 -11.79
N TRP A 125 17.21 32.69 -12.28
CA TRP A 125 15.83 32.31 -11.96
C TRP A 125 15.47 30.90 -12.47
N LEU A 126 15.84 30.56 -13.71
CA LEU A 126 15.64 29.21 -14.24
C LEU A 126 16.40 28.15 -13.41
N ALA A 127 17.65 28.44 -13.05
CA ALA A 127 18.45 27.56 -12.19
C ALA A 127 17.79 27.37 -10.81
N ALA A 128 17.29 28.43 -10.20
CA ALA A 128 16.58 28.37 -8.93
C ALA A 128 15.30 27.52 -9.01
N ARG A 129 14.53 27.64 -10.11
CA ARG A 129 13.33 26.80 -10.32
C ARG A 129 13.67 25.32 -10.48
N SER A 130 14.72 25.01 -11.25
CA SER A 130 15.21 23.64 -11.42
C SER A 130 15.68 23.05 -10.07
N ALA A 131 16.46 23.82 -9.29
CA ALA A 131 16.92 23.42 -7.97
C ALA A 131 15.74 23.17 -7.00
N ALA A 132 14.75 24.07 -6.97
CA ALA A 132 13.57 23.89 -6.14
C ALA A 132 12.76 22.63 -6.50
N LEU A 133 12.65 22.30 -7.80
CA LEU A 133 12.03 21.06 -8.24
C LEU A 133 12.83 19.83 -7.78
N ALA A 134 14.16 19.85 -7.94
CA ALA A 134 15.03 18.76 -7.52
C ALA A 134 14.94 18.49 -6.01
N GLU A 135 14.99 19.54 -5.18
CA GLU A 135 14.80 19.43 -3.73
C GLU A 135 13.40 18.90 -3.37
N GLY A 136 12.37 19.35 -4.08
CA GLY A 136 11.01 18.84 -3.91
C GLY A 136 10.88 17.35 -4.23
N ILE A 137 11.54 16.87 -5.28
CA ILE A 137 11.62 15.45 -5.62
C ILE A 137 12.36 14.69 -4.51
N ALA A 138 13.54 15.15 -4.10
CA ALA A 138 14.33 14.51 -3.05
C ALA A 138 13.55 14.40 -1.72
N LEU A 139 12.80 15.44 -1.34
CA LEU A 139 11.91 15.41 -0.18
C LEU A 139 10.84 14.33 -0.31
N LYS A 140 10.21 14.20 -1.48
CA LYS A 140 9.18 13.18 -1.73
C LYS A 140 9.74 11.77 -1.81
N GLU A 141 10.93 11.58 -2.35
CA GLU A 141 11.65 10.30 -2.32
C GLU A 141 11.99 9.89 -0.87
N ALA A 142 12.42 10.85 -0.04
CA ALA A 142 12.66 10.59 1.38
C ALA A 142 11.37 10.25 2.15
N GLU A 143 10.25 10.93 1.85
CA GLU A 143 8.93 10.57 2.39
C GLU A 143 8.52 9.15 1.97
N LEU A 144 8.72 8.80 0.70
CA LEU A 144 8.42 7.46 0.18
C LEU A 144 9.23 6.40 0.91
N ALA A 145 10.55 6.58 1.02
CA ALA A 145 11.43 5.65 1.72
C ALA A 145 11.04 5.48 3.20
N TRP A 146 10.65 6.57 3.87
CA TRP A 146 10.15 6.50 5.24
C TRP A 146 8.85 5.68 5.34
N LEU A 147 7.88 5.91 4.45
CA LEU A 147 6.63 5.16 4.43
C LEU A 147 6.85 3.67 4.11
N GLU A 148 7.73 3.35 3.17
CA GLU A 148 8.09 1.97 2.84
C GLU A 148 8.74 1.26 4.03
N LYS A 149 9.61 1.96 4.76
CA LYS A 149 10.18 1.45 6.01
C LYS A 149 9.08 1.08 7.02
N GLN A 150 8.06 1.91 7.18
CA GLN A 150 6.93 1.63 8.08
C GLN A 150 6.10 0.40 7.69
N LEU A 151 6.18 -0.08 6.42
CA LEU A 151 5.57 -1.34 5.98
C LEU A 151 6.43 -2.58 6.24
N THR A 152 7.65 -2.42 6.75
CA THR A 152 8.50 -3.57 7.09
C THR A 152 8.01 -4.28 8.34
N THR A 153 8.16 -5.60 8.37
CA THR A 153 7.75 -6.43 9.52
C THR A 153 8.38 -5.96 10.81
N GLU A 154 9.62 -5.46 10.77
CA GLU A 154 10.33 -4.96 11.95
C GLU A 154 9.63 -3.76 12.59
N GLU A 155 9.03 -2.88 11.79
CA GLU A 155 8.39 -1.64 12.28
C GLU A 155 6.95 -1.90 12.75
N TYR A 156 6.13 -2.62 11.97
CA TYR A 156 4.70 -2.77 12.31
C TYR A 156 4.41 -3.93 13.27
N TRP A 157 5.20 -5.01 13.23
CA TRP A 157 4.88 -6.25 13.97
C TRP A 157 4.93 -6.11 15.49
N PRO A 158 5.89 -5.38 16.11
CA PRO A 158 5.95 -5.25 17.56
C PRO A 158 4.64 -4.72 18.17
N GLU A 159 4.02 -3.72 17.54
CA GLU A 159 2.75 -3.16 17.98
C GLU A 159 1.60 -4.15 17.80
N CYS A 160 1.52 -4.83 16.64
CA CYS A 160 0.51 -5.86 16.39
C CYS A 160 0.57 -6.96 17.45
N HIS A 161 1.77 -7.47 17.72
CA HIS A 161 1.98 -8.53 18.68
C HIS A 161 1.61 -8.10 20.11
N ALA A 162 1.94 -6.87 20.51
CA ALA A 162 1.55 -6.33 21.82
C ALA A 162 0.03 -6.24 21.99
N GLN A 163 -0.70 -5.77 20.97
CA GLN A 163 -2.16 -5.67 21.03
C GLN A 163 -2.82 -7.05 21.07
N LEU A 164 -2.35 -8.02 20.28
CA LEU A 164 -2.84 -9.40 20.32
C LEU A 164 -2.59 -10.05 21.68
N ARG A 165 -1.41 -9.80 22.27
CA ARG A 165 -1.10 -10.27 23.63
C ARG A 165 -2.04 -9.66 24.66
N GLY A 166 -2.38 -8.38 24.55
CA GLY A 166 -3.35 -7.72 25.43
C GLY A 166 -4.73 -8.39 25.39
N VAL A 167 -5.19 -8.83 24.22
CA VAL A 167 -6.42 -9.62 24.09
C VAL A 167 -6.28 -10.96 24.81
N PHE A 168 -5.18 -11.69 24.56
CA PHE A 168 -4.91 -12.97 25.21
C PHE A 168 -4.91 -12.85 26.74
N ASP A 169 -4.17 -11.90 27.30
CA ASP A 169 -4.11 -11.66 28.74
C ASP A 169 -5.49 -11.33 29.32
N GLY A 170 -6.32 -10.61 28.57
CA GLY A 170 -7.71 -10.35 28.90
C GLY A 170 -8.57 -11.62 28.94
N LEU A 171 -8.42 -12.51 27.96
CA LEU A 171 -9.12 -13.79 27.91
C LEU A 171 -8.66 -14.72 29.04
N VAL A 172 -7.36 -14.80 29.30
CA VAL A 172 -6.79 -15.58 30.40
C VAL A 172 -7.34 -15.14 31.75
N LYS A 173 -7.55 -13.84 31.96
CA LYS A 173 -8.18 -13.33 33.20
C LYS A 173 -9.66 -13.71 33.31
N ARG A 174 -10.39 -13.75 32.19
CA ARG A 174 -11.85 -14.02 32.17
C ARG A 174 -12.20 -15.50 32.29
N TYR A 175 -11.42 -16.38 31.67
CA TYR A 175 -11.75 -17.80 31.50
C TYR A 175 -10.92 -18.72 32.40
N ARG A 176 -10.47 -18.23 33.56
CA ARG A 176 -9.79 -19.10 34.54
C ARG A 176 -10.76 -20.16 35.04
N ILE A 177 -10.37 -21.42 34.90
CA ILE A 177 -11.19 -22.54 35.39
C ILE A 177 -10.62 -22.97 36.74
N PRO A 178 -11.46 -23.08 37.79
CA PRO A 178 -11.03 -23.65 39.06
C PRO A 178 -10.78 -25.15 38.88
N GLU A 179 -9.59 -25.60 39.24
CA GLU A 179 -9.22 -27.01 39.31
C GLU A 179 -8.94 -27.39 40.76
N GLU A 180 -9.45 -28.54 41.20
CA GLU A 180 -9.23 -29.02 42.56
C GLU A 180 -7.75 -29.37 42.76
N ALA A 181 -7.10 -28.66 43.67
CA ALA A 181 -5.66 -28.79 43.96
C ALA A 181 -5.40 -29.57 45.26
N GLY A 182 -6.41 -30.30 45.74
CA GLY A 182 -6.39 -31.07 46.98
C GLY A 182 -7.21 -30.45 48.10
N THR A 183 -7.24 -31.12 49.25
CA THR A 183 -7.98 -30.69 50.43
C THR A 183 -7.01 -30.13 51.45
N ASP A 184 -7.34 -28.97 52.01
CA ASP A 184 -6.55 -28.33 53.05
C ASP A 184 -6.58 -29.17 54.33
N ALA A 185 -5.39 -29.54 54.85
CA ALA A 185 -5.24 -30.54 55.91
C ALA A 185 -5.86 -30.11 57.24
N ASP A 186 -5.90 -28.80 57.50
CA ASP A 186 -6.41 -28.24 58.77
C ASP A 186 -7.92 -27.90 58.72
N SER A 187 -8.46 -27.61 57.53
CA SER A 187 -9.85 -27.14 57.39
C SER A 187 -10.79 -28.13 56.70
N GLY A 188 -10.26 -29.20 56.08
CA GLY A 188 -11.05 -30.17 55.32
C GLY A 188 -11.72 -29.58 54.07
N LYS A 189 -11.40 -28.34 53.69
CA LYS A 189 -11.99 -27.65 52.55
C LYS A 189 -11.18 -27.93 51.28
N VAL A 190 -11.88 -28.11 50.17
CA VAL A 190 -11.27 -28.27 48.84
C VAL A 190 -10.62 -26.95 48.43
N LYS A 191 -9.32 -27.01 48.12
CA LYS A 191 -8.55 -25.89 47.59
C LYS A 191 -8.65 -25.89 46.07
N PHE A 192 -9.02 -24.75 45.50
CA PHE A 192 -9.04 -24.58 44.05
C PHE A 192 -7.81 -23.81 43.58
N VAL A 193 -7.14 -24.30 42.54
CA VAL A 193 -6.12 -23.58 41.77
C VAL A 193 -6.72 -23.23 40.43
N TYR A 194 -6.64 -21.95 40.08
CA TYR A 194 -7.16 -21.45 38.82
C TYR A 194 -6.15 -21.67 37.70
N LYS A 195 -6.43 -22.58 36.77
CA LYS A 195 -5.58 -22.81 35.59
C LYS A 195 -6.16 -22.14 34.34
N THR A 196 -5.25 -21.77 33.44
CA THR A 196 -5.59 -21.25 32.12
C THR A 196 -5.93 -22.43 31.20
N PRO A 197 -7.07 -22.41 30.49
CA PRO A 197 -7.38 -23.40 29.47
C PRO A 197 -6.28 -23.48 28.41
N THR A 198 -5.80 -24.69 28.11
CA THR A 198 -4.78 -24.92 27.06
C THR A 198 -5.28 -24.54 25.67
N SER A 199 -6.59 -24.58 25.44
CA SER A 199 -7.24 -24.14 24.20
C SER A 199 -6.99 -22.66 23.88
N LEU A 200 -6.93 -21.79 24.89
CA LEU A 200 -6.67 -20.35 24.70
C LEU A 200 -5.25 -20.09 24.19
N GLY A 201 -4.28 -20.86 24.67
CA GLY A 201 -2.90 -20.77 24.19
C GLY A 201 -2.78 -21.19 22.72
N GLY A 202 -3.46 -22.27 22.34
CA GLY A 202 -3.53 -22.71 20.94
C GLY A 202 -4.23 -21.70 20.02
N GLU A 203 -5.33 -21.09 20.48
CA GLU A 203 -6.04 -20.06 19.71
C GLU A 203 -5.19 -18.79 19.54
N TYR A 204 -4.48 -18.35 20.59
CA TYR A 204 -3.57 -17.21 20.51
C TYR A 204 -2.44 -17.44 19.50
N ALA A 205 -1.81 -18.63 19.52
CA ALA A 205 -0.77 -18.98 18.56
C ALA A 205 -1.28 -18.91 17.12
N LYS A 206 -2.45 -19.51 16.85
CA LYS A 206 -3.11 -19.43 15.54
C LYS A 206 -3.42 -17.99 15.14
N ALA A 207 -4.00 -17.19 16.06
CA ALA A 207 -4.33 -15.80 15.78
C ALA A 207 -3.10 -14.98 15.40
N LYS A 208 -1.97 -15.19 16.11
CA LYS A 208 -0.69 -14.55 15.81
C LYS A 208 -0.22 -14.88 14.39
N ASP A 209 -0.19 -16.16 14.04
CA ASP A 209 0.31 -16.61 12.73
C ASP A 209 -0.59 -16.12 11.59
N MET A 210 -1.92 -16.14 11.80
CA MET A 210 -2.87 -15.61 10.84
C MET A 210 -2.76 -14.10 10.65
N VAL A 211 -2.57 -13.32 11.72
CA VAL A 211 -2.39 -11.86 11.61
C VAL A 211 -1.10 -11.53 10.87
N ALA A 212 -0.01 -12.26 11.14
CA ALA A 212 1.24 -12.09 10.40
C ALA A 212 1.03 -12.34 8.89
N MET A 213 0.40 -13.45 8.52
CA MET A 213 0.08 -13.78 7.13
C MET A 213 -0.83 -12.73 6.48
N CYS A 214 -1.91 -12.33 7.16
CA CYS A 214 -2.84 -11.33 6.66
C CYS A 214 -2.15 -9.97 6.47
N SER A 215 -1.22 -9.60 7.35
CA SER A 215 -0.48 -8.33 7.27
C SER A 215 0.33 -8.25 5.98
N THR A 216 1.10 -9.29 5.67
CA THR A 216 1.84 -9.38 4.40
C THR A 216 0.88 -9.34 3.21
N ARG A 217 -0.24 -10.08 3.30
CA ARG A 217 -1.21 -10.17 2.21
C ARG A 217 -1.92 -8.84 1.93
N VAL A 218 -2.24 -8.05 2.95
CA VAL A 218 -2.79 -6.69 2.78
C VAL A 218 -1.86 -5.83 1.92
N ILE A 219 -0.56 -5.88 2.21
CA ILE A 219 0.45 -5.11 1.47
C ILE A 219 0.52 -5.59 0.01
N GLU A 220 0.51 -6.90 -0.22
CA GLU A 220 0.51 -7.48 -1.57
C GLU A 220 -0.72 -7.11 -2.39
N ILE A 221 -1.91 -7.12 -1.78
CA ILE A 221 -3.16 -6.75 -2.44
C ILE A 221 -3.08 -5.31 -2.94
N GLU A 222 -2.61 -4.38 -2.10
CA GLU A 222 -2.52 -2.97 -2.48
C GLU A 222 -1.43 -2.71 -3.53
N LYS A 223 -0.25 -3.36 -3.41
CA LYS A 223 0.76 -3.33 -4.47
C LYS A 223 0.22 -3.89 -5.79
N SER A 224 -0.57 -4.96 -5.75
CA SER A 224 -1.18 -5.55 -6.95
C SER A 224 -2.21 -4.61 -7.58
N LYS A 225 -3.00 -3.91 -6.76
CA LYS A 225 -3.96 -2.91 -7.23
C LYS A 225 -3.27 -1.71 -7.87
N SER A 226 -2.22 -1.17 -7.24
CA SER A 226 -1.49 -0.03 -7.78
C SER A 226 -0.82 -0.37 -9.12
N LEU A 227 -0.21 -1.56 -9.24
CA LEU A 227 0.32 -2.06 -10.52
C LEU A 227 -0.77 -2.22 -11.58
N ALA A 228 -1.94 -2.76 -11.22
CA ALA A 228 -3.04 -2.91 -12.16
C ALA A 228 -3.58 -1.56 -12.67
N ILE A 229 -3.59 -0.53 -11.83
CA ILE A 229 -3.96 0.84 -12.22
C ILE A 229 -2.93 1.40 -13.21
N LYS A 230 -1.64 1.36 -12.87
CA LYS A 230 -0.54 1.81 -13.75
C LYS A 230 -0.57 1.12 -15.12
N LEU A 231 -0.83 -0.19 -15.15
CA LEU A 231 -0.96 -0.94 -16.41
C LEU A 231 -2.18 -0.51 -17.24
N LYS A 232 -3.31 -0.20 -16.60
CA LYS A 232 -4.49 0.32 -17.30
C LYS A 232 -4.23 1.70 -17.90
N GLU A 233 -3.56 2.57 -17.16
CA GLU A 233 -3.18 3.90 -17.63
C GLU A 233 -2.19 3.81 -18.81
N ALA A 234 -1.16 2.98 -18.71
CA ALA A 234 -0.23 2.73 -19.81
C ALA A 234 -0.93 2.19 -21.08
N ARG A 235 -1.94 1.31 -20.93
CA ARG A 235 -2.75 0.83 -22.06
C ARG A 235 -3.58 1.95 -22.68
N LYS A 236 -4.18 2.82 -21.87
CA LYS A 236 -4.96 3.97 -22.38
C LYS A 236 -4.07 4.94 -23.13
N GLU A 237 -2.88 5.23 -22.61
CA GLU A 237 -1.93 6.13 -23.25
C GLU A 237 -1.46 5.56 -24.60
N LYS A 238 -1.13 4.26 -24.66
CA LYS A 238 -0.80 3.60 -25.93
C LYS A 238 -1.96 3.59 -26.92
N ALA A 239 -3.18 3.34 -26.46
CA ALA A 239 -4.37 3.38 -27.32
C ALA A 239 -4.63 4.79 -27.86
N LYS A 240 -4.36 5.82 -27.06
CA LYS A 240 -4.44 7.22 -27.50
C LYS A 240 -3.37 7.53 -28.54
N GLN A 241 -2.11 7.16 -28.28
CA GLN A 241 -1.02 7.35 -29.25
C GLN A 241 -1.28 6.64 -30.58
N ALA A 242 -1.78 5.40 -30.54
CA ALA A 242 -2.17 4.66 -31.74
C ALA A 242 -3.32 5.33 -32.50
N ALA A 243 -4.32 5.88 -31.79
CA ALA A 243 -5.41 6.63 -32.40
C ALA A 243 -4.92 7.96 -33.01
N ASP A 244 -4.05 8.69 -32.31
CA ASP A 244 -3.49 9.95 -32.80
C ASP A 244 -2.63 9.72 -34.06
N VAL A 245 -1.89 8.61 -34.15
CA VAL A 245 -1.14 8.21 -35.36
C VAL A 245 -2.07 7.82 -36.51
N ALA A 246 -3.13 7.05 -36.24
CA ALA A 246 -4.10 6.67 -37.27
C ALA A 246 -4.87 7.88 -37.85
N MET A 247 -5.09 8.92 -37.05
CA MET A 247 -5.71 10.18 -37.50
C MET A 247 -4.72 11.14 -38.17
N ALA A 248 -3.41 10.98 -37.93
CA ALA A 248 -2.36 11.71 -38.63
C ALA A 248 -1.98 11.07 -39.99
N GLY A 249 -2.42 9.83 -40.22
CA GLY A 249 -2.14 9.03 -41.42
C GLY A 249 -3.21 9.05 -42.52
N ASP A 250 -4.23 9.91 -42.44
CA ASP A 250 -5.20 10.09 -43.55
C ASP A 250 -4.64 10.98 -44.69
N SER A 251 -3.31 11.03 -44.79
CA SER A 251 -2.56 11.53 -45.94
C SER A 251 -1.49 10.50 -46.32
N ASP A 252 -1.87 9.66 -47.28
CA ASP A 252 -1.09 8.76 -48.14
C ASP A 252 -0.33 7.55 -47.54
N ASP A 253 -0.85 6.39 -47.98
CA ASP A 253 -0.20 5.14 -48.43
C ASP A 253 0.52 4.15 -47.48
N ASP A 254 -0.01 2.92 -47.54
CA ASP A 254 0.56 1.55 -47.49
C ASP A 254 1.42 1.03 -46.31
N MET A 255 0.83 -0.01 -45.68
CA MET A 255 1.32 -1.16 -44.88
C MET A 255 2.75 -1.18 -44.29
N ASP A 256 2.83 -1.42 -42.96
CA ASP A 256 3.75 -2.42 -42.37
C ASP A 256 3.24 -2.86 -40.97
N ASP A 257 2.83 -4.12 -40.83
CA ASP A 257 2.38 -4.74 -39.57
C ASP A 257 3.60 -5.08 -38.68
N GLY A 258 4.01 -4.14 -37.83
CA GLY A 258 5.11 -4.32 -36.87
C GLY A 258 4.68 -4.93 -35.53
N ASP A 259 4.86 -6.26 -35.41
CA ASP A 259 5.00 -7.12 -34.21
C ASP A 259 4.38 -6.65 -32.86
N GLU A 260 3.20 -7.19 -32.56
CA GLU A 260 2.64 -7.26 -31.20
C GLU A 260 3.50 -8.13 -30.26
N PRO A 261 3.83 -7.68 -29.03
CA PRO A 261 4.37 -8.58 -28.02
C PRO A 261 3.25 -9.51 -27.51
N THR A 262 3.23 -10.73 -28.03
CA THR A 262 2.27 -11.77 -27.64
C THR A 262 2.34 -12.14 -26.16
N VAL A 263 1.25 -12.70 -25.62
CA VAL A 263 1.10 -13.19 -24.23
C VAL A 263 2.26 -14.10 -23.79
N ALA A 264 2.91 -14.80 -24.73
CA ALA A 264 4.08 -15.63 -24.49
C ALA A 264 5.32 -14.82 -24.01
N SER A 265 5.52 -13.61 -24.53
CA SER A 265 6.63 -12.73 -24.13
C SER A 265 6.48 -12.21 -22.69
N LEU A 266 5.24 -12.00 -22.25
CA LEU A 266 4.89 -11.55 -20.90
C LEU A 266 4.96 -12.70 -19.88
N ALA A 267 4.53 -13.91 -20.26
CA ALA A 267 4.69 -15.11 -19.46
C ALA A 267 6.17 -15.42 -19.19
N LYS A 268 7.04 -15.16 -20.18
CA LYS A 268 8.50 -15.29 -20.03
C LYS A 268 9.07 -14.31 -19.00
N LYS A 269 8.74 -13.01 -19.10
CA LYS A 269 9.17 -11.99 -18.12
C LYS A 269 8.67 -12.28 -16.70
N LEU A 270 7.44 -12.78 -16.57
CA LEU A 270 6.87 -13.13 -15.26
C LEU A 270 7.51 -14.41 -14.67
N SER A 271 7.98 -15.32 -15.51
CA SER A 271 8.76 -16.49 -15.10
C SER A 271 10.20 -16.14 -14.69
N GLU A 272 10.80 -15.12 -15.30
CA GLU A 272 12.13 -14.62 -14.96
C GLU A 272 12.12 -13.89 -13.59
N LEU A 273 11.12 -13.05 -13.33
CA LEU A 273 10.91 -12.40 -12.03
C LEU A 273 10.66 -13.40 -10.88
N LYS A 274 9.97 -14.51 -11.16
CA LYS A 274 9.79 -15.59 -10.18
C LYS A 274 11.09 -16.35 -9.85
N LYS A 275 12.06 -16.38 -10.78
CA LYS A 275 13.38 -16.98 -10.52
C LYS A 275 14.23 -16.07 -9.63
N GLU A 276 14.16 -14.76 -9.82
CA GLU A 276 14.86 -13.78 -8.98
C GLU A 276 14.35 -13.79 -7.54
N PHE A 277 13.04 -13.95 -7.33
CA PHE A 277 12.46 -14.08 -5.98
C PHE A 277 12.82 -15.38 -5.25
N LYS A 278 13.22 -16.44 -5.97
CA LYS A 278 13.66 -17.70 -5.34
C LYS A 278 15.10 -17.63 -4.80
N VAL A 279 15.84 -16.57 -5.11
CA VAL A 279 17.23 -16.36 -4.64
C VAL A 279 17.26 -15.50 -3.36
N LEU A 280 16.14 -14.90 -2.97
CA LEU A 280 16.02 -14.01 -1.81
C LEU A 280 15.24 -14.61 -0.62
N GLY A 281 14.96 -15.91 -0.64
CA GLY A 281 14.44 -16.67 0.51
C GLY A 281 15.41 -17.78 0.89
#